data_AF-A0A2C9KPB1-F1
#
_entry.id   AF-A0A2C9KPB1-F1
#
_cell.length_a   1.000
_cell.length_b   1.000
_cell.length_c   1.000
_cell.angle_alpha   90.00
_cell.angle_beta   90.00
_cell.angle_gamma   90.00
#
_symmetry.space_group_name_H-M   'P 1'
#
loop_
_entity.id
_entity.type
_entity.pdbx_description
1 polymer ?
#
loop_
_entity_poly.entity_id
_entity_poly.type
_entity_poly.pdbx_seq_one_letter_code
_entity_poly.pdbx_strand_id
1 'polypeptide(L)'
;MVLLRMLVTFTSPTNWVAFKDKENLQPGFSKLCDNIMGDLNSRGLYTAIEVLLRKGLCRARIVFNKASLTAIITIALRPLIASNFSTNLLSVFLLHVFSVPAVIIHIYTTAQDCIATMVTHRIFKRCLDFLTCEQSTRIIFNSLEGNYALCLMANLIQLGFVEMEGLVENTVDFMSVMIRLLENCYKYVQNKKSNLTHWHPVLGWFSQKTDVSLHESMTYVVRQLQLLWSDKMIRLMFAVLLEYTETSPVVEAEQVHHKKNILKKALYKASSNKLSVAQKIKLDSGIAFSTCLPCSLYRQTINTLTQLKMDILGGLAYNDILLPILWRFLCDLGPHCGLKTFLDLLAQAPNSTIHPVFSLLSLFCETASHMITTLDDTEMLEQQKIFKVTDYVKMSEFLNLFIFKVIWGGLITLDKAPNCDVFTSTLTLLMILHDRDSRRSFTSSSHWLIRDVKPSHFMAELEKEKKTALFLMQKVPHIIPFNERVVIFRKNVMKEKDMLGLTESTCTSPQSTLITVHRSRIVEDGYRQLAQLPSRALKGVIRVKFINEMGLDEAGIDQDGVFKEFLEETISRVFDPHLNLFKVS
;
A
#
# COMPACT_ATOMS: atom_id res chain seq x y z
N MET A 1 21.86 -27.59 -32.26
CA MET A 1 23.19 -26.94 -32.19
C MET A 1 23.85 -26.70 -33.54
N VAL A 2 23.90 -27.68 -34.45
CA VAL A 2 24.53 -27.51 -35.78
C VAL A 2 23.94 -26.34 -36.56
N LEU A 3 22.60 -26.26 -36.67
CA LEU A 3 21.91 -25.17 -37.37
C LEU A 3 22.15 -23.79 -36.73
N LEU A 4 22.17 -23.70 -35.39
CA LEU A 4 22.48 -22.44 -34.70
C LEU A 4 23.92 -21.99 -34.97
N ARG A 5 24.88 -22.93 -34.96
CA ARG A 5 26.27 -22.63 -35.28
C ARG A 5 26.41 -22.14 -36.72
N MET A 6 25.71 -22.78 -37.67
CA MET A 6 25.63 -22.33 -39.06
C MET A 6 25.14 -20.88 -39.13
N LEU A 7 24.00 -20.56 -38.50
CA LEU A 7 23.46 -19.19 -38.50
C LEU A 7 24.41 -18.18 -37.86
N VAL A 8 25.06 -18.51 -36.73
CA VAL A 8 26.10 -17.65 -36.12
C VAL A 8 27.29 -17.44 -37.05
N THR A 9 27.68 -18.43 -37.85
CA THR A 9 28.76 -18.25 -38.82
C THR A 9 28.33 -17.39 -40.00
N PHE A 10 27.15 -17.62 -40.59
CA PHE A 10 26.73 -16.90 -41.80
C PHE A 10 26.16 -15.50 -41.57
N THR A 11 25.97 -15.09 -40.32
CA THR A 11 25.52 -13.73 -39.97
C THR A 11 26.64 -12.86 -39.39
N SER A 12 27.90 -13.30 -39.47
CA SER A 12 29.06 -12.46 -39.15
C SER A 12 30.35 -12.97 -39.81
N PRO A 13 31.11 -12.11 -40.50
CA PRO A 13 32.33 -12.54 -41.18
C PRO A 13 33.53 -12.71 -40.25
N THR A 14 33.44 -12.27 -38.98
CA THR A 14 34.55 -12.20 -38.02
C THR A 14 35.25 -13.54 -37.78
N ASN A 15 34.53 -14.64 -37.88
CA ASN A 15 35.04 -15.98 -37.64
C ASN A 15 35.39 -16.75 -38.93
N TRP A 16 35.33 -16.11 -40.10
CA TRP A 16 35.63 -16.78 -41.36
C TRP A 16 37.15 -16.86 -41.58
N VAL A 17 37.72 -18.03 -41.24
CA VAL A 17 39.17 -18.29 -41.32
C VAL A 17 39.74 -18.02 -42.72
N ALA A 18 38.98 -18.33 -43.78
CA ALA A 18 39.41 -18.16 -45.18
C ALA A 18 39.61 -16.68 -45.61
N PHE A 19 39.20 -15.72 -44.78
CA PHE A 19 39.15 -14.30 -45.15
C PHE A 19 39.76 -13.36 -44.10
N LYS A 20 40.46 -13.90 -43.10
CA LYS A 20 41.08 -13.10 -42.02
C LYS A 20 42.07 -12.05 -42.55
N ASP A 21 42.84 -12.39 -43.59
CA ASP A 21 43.89 -11.51 -44.13
C ASP A 21 43.42 -10.67 -45.34
N LYS A 22 42.10 -10.62 -45.63
CA LYS A 22 41.53 -9.94 -46.80
C LYS A 22 40.67 -8.74 -46.39
N GLU A 23 41.29 -7.74 -45.75
CA GLU A 23 40.61 -6.54 -45.23
C GLU A 23 39.79 -5.80 -46.29
N ASN A 24 40.30 -5.71 -47.53
CA ASN A 24 39.61 -5.02 -48.63
C ASN A 24 38.25 -5.64 -49.00
N LEU A 25 38.01 -6.91 -48.66
CA LEU A 25 36.74 -7.62 -48.93
C LEU A 25 35.78 -7.60 -47.74
N GLN A 26 36.20 -7.11 -46.56
CA GLN A 26 35.38 -7.04 -45.36
C GLN A 26 34.06 -6.27 -45.56
N PRO A 27 34.02 -5.14 -46.29
CA PRO A 27 32.74 -4.44 -46.54
C PRO A 27 31.75 -5.30 -47.34
N GLY A 28 32.24 -6.06 -48.34
CA GLY A 28 31.41 -6.95 -49.15
C GLY A 28 30.87 -8.14 -48.35
N PHE A 29 31.70 -8.74 -47.48
CA PHE A 29 31.27 -9.83 -46.61
C PHE A 29 30.31 -9.38 -45.51
N SER A 30 30.52 -8.20 -44.94
CA SER A 30 29.56 -7.59 -44.03
C SER A 30 28.21 -7.35 -44.72
N LYS A 31 28.22 -6.82 -45.94
CA LYS A 31 26.99 -6.63 -46.73
C LYS A 31 26.27 -7.94 -47.06
N LEU A 32 27.02 -9.01 -47.33
CA LEU A 32 26.45 -10.34 -47.53
C LEU A 32 25.77 -10.85 -46.26
N CYS A 33 26.42 -10.70 -45.09
CA CYS A 33 25.83 -11.05 -43.81
C CYS A 33 24.56 -10.23 -43.52
N ASP A 34 24.56 -8.93 -43.84
CA ASP A 34 23.38 -8.07 -43.70
C ASP A 34 22.21 -8.54 -44.57
N ASN A 35 22.49 -8.91 -45.82
CA ASN A 35 21.47 -9.43 -46.74
C ASN A 35 20.88 -10.76 -46.23
N ILE A 36 21.73 -11.66 -45.69
CA ILE A 36 21.28 -12.92 -45.08
C ILE A 36 20.40 -12.63 -43.86
N MET A 37 20.81 -11.72 -42.97
CA MET A 37 20.00 -11.32 -41.81
C MET A 37 18.67 -10.69 -42.24
N GLY A 38 18.67 -9.89 -43.31
CA GLY A 38 17.47 -9.32 -43.91
C GLY A 38 16.48 -10.38 -44.41
N ASP A 39 16.95 -11.38 -45.14
CA ASP A 39 16.13 -12.51 -45.62
C ASP A 39 15.63 -13.40 -44.46
N LEU A 40 16.46 -13.64 -43.45
CA LEU A 40 16.02 -14.36 -42.25
C LEU A 40 14.88 -13.61 -41.53
N ASN A 41 15.02 -12.29 -41.38
CA ASN A 41 13.98 -11.46 -40.75
C ASN A 41 12.68 -11.47 -41.55
N SER A 42 12.73 -11.33 -42.88
CA SER A 42 11.53 -11.36 -43.72
C SER A 42 10.81 -12.72 -43.68
N ARG A 43 11.53 -13.79 -43.34
CA ARG A 43 11.01 -15.16 -43.15
C ARG A 43 10.64 -15.50 -41.71
N GLY A 44 10.56 -14.51 -40.81
CA GLY A 44 10.05 -14.72 -39.45
C GLY A 44 11.10 -15.20 -38.44
N LEU A 45 12.35 -14.76 -38.55
CA LEU A 45 13.45 -15.09 -37.62
C LEU A 45 13.04 -14.93 -36.14
N TYR A 46 12.47 -13.77 -35.77
CA TYR A 46 12.12 -13.50 -34.38
C TYR A 46 11.02 -14.40 -33.84
N THR A 47 10.02 -14.73 -34.64
CA THR A 47 8.98 -15.70 -34.27
C THR A 47 9.58 -17.10 -34.06
N ALA A 48 10.53 -17.51 -34.91
CA ALA A 48 11.24 -18.78 -34.71
C ALA A 48 12.10 -18.78 -33.44
N ILE A 49 12.77 -17.66 -33.14
CA ILE A 49 13.53 -17.47 -31.90
C ILE A 49 12.61 -17.52 -30.69
N GLU A 50 11.46 -16.87 -30.72
CA GLU A 50 10.46 -16.90 -29.65
C GLU A 50 10.05 -18.33 -29.33
N VAL A 51 9.66 -19.12 -30.34
CA VAL A 51 9.26 -20.52 -30.16
C VAL A 51 10.37 -21.33 -29.53
N LEU A 52 11.61 -21.11 -29.96
CA LEU A 52 12.78 -21.79 -29.41
C LEU A 52 13.01 -21.39 -27.95
N LEU A 53 13.04 -20.09 -27.66
CA LEU A 53 13.25 -19.55 -26.32
C LEU A 53 12.16 -20.02 -25.35
N ARG A 54 10.89 -19.97 -25.74
CA ARG A 54 9.77 -20.46 -24.91
C ARG A 54 9.92 -21.95 -24.57
N LYS A 55 10.26 -22.79 -25.55
CA LYS A 55 10.47 -24.23 -25.33
C LYS A 55 11.62 -24.53 -24.35
N GLY A 56 12.65 -23.67 -24.32
CA GLY A 56 13.82 -23.90 -23.48
C GLY A 56 13.84 -23.14 -22.15
N LEU A 57 13.12 -22.04 -22.01
CA LEU A 57 13.14 -21.15 -20.85
C LEU A 57 11.84 -21.13 -20.04
N CYS A 58 10.67 -21.36 -20.65
CA CYS A 58 9.37 -21.31 -19.95
C CYS A 58 9.10 -22.60 -19.15
N ARG A 59 10.00 -22.93 -18.22
CA ARG A 59 10.02 -24.17 -17.44
C ARG A 59 10.70 -23.95 -16.09
N ALA A 60 10.46 -24.85 -15.15
CA ALA A 60 11.14 -24.81 -13.85
C ALA A 60 12.67 -25.02 -13.96
N ARG A 61 13.15 -25.74 -14.99
CA ARG A 61 14.57 -25.93 -15.28
C ARG A 61 14.84 -25.64 -16.75
N ILE A 62 15.78 -24.74 -17.03
CA ILE A 62 16.13 -24.36 -18.39
C ILE A 62 16.82 -25.50 -19.14
N VAL A 63 16.59 -25.57 -20.45
CA VAL A 63 17.16 -26.60 -21.33
C VAL A 63 18.48 -26.15 -21.96
N PHE A 64 18.65 -24.85 -22.17
CA PHE A 64 19.82 -24.31 -22.86
C PHE A 64 21.07 -24.31 -22.00
N ASN A 65 22.18 -24.78 -22.58
CA ASN A 65 23.52 -24.55 -22.04
C ASN A 65 24.09 -23.20 -22.54
N LYS A 66 25.23 -22.75 -21.99
CA LYS A 66 25.92 -21.51 -22.37
C LYS A 66 26.03 -21.35 -23.89
N ALA A 67 26.59 -22.33 -24.59
CA ALA A 67 26.81 -22.25 -26.03
C ALA A 67 25.50 -22.06 -26.83
N SER A 68 24.45 -22.80 -26.48
CA SER A 68 23.15 -22.71 -27.16
C SER A 68 22.46 -21.37 -26.91
N LEU A 69 22.42 -20.90 -25.66
CA LEU A 69 21.78 -19.63 -25.31
C LEU A 69 22.55 -18.45 -25.92
N THR A 70 23.88 -18.45 -25.82
CA THR A 70 24.72 -17.44 -26.47
C THR A 70 24.43 -17.37 -27.97
N ALA A 71 24.41 -18.51 -28.67
CA ALA A 71 24.13 -18.52 -30.10
C ALA A 71 22.74 -17.94 -30.45
N ILE A 72 21.70 -18.32 -29.69
CA ILE A 72 20.32 -17.83 -29.92
C ILE A 72 20.25 -16.31 -29.73
N ILE A 73 20.81 -15.80 -28.62
CA ILE A 73 20.76 -14.37 -28.31
C ILE A 73 21.65 -13.57 -29.25
N THR A 74 22.82 -14.07 -29.63
CA THR A 74 23.66 -13.44 -30.65
C THR A 74 22.92 -13.28 -31.98
N ILE A 75 22.20 -14.31 -32.44
CA ILE A 75 21.40 -14.25 -33.67
C ILE A 75 20.25 -13.22 -33.51
N ALA A 76 19.63 -13.13 -32.33
CA ALA A 76 18.59 -12.13 -32.06
C ALA A 76 19.12 -10.69 -32.07
N LEU A 77 20.34 -10.46 -31.57
CA LEU A 77 20.91 -9.11 -31.43
C LEU A 77 21.53 -8.56 -32.71
N ARG A 78 22.08 -9.40 -33.58
CA ARG A 78 22.82 -8.93 -34.76
C ARG A 78 21.99 -8.08 -35.73
N PRO A 79 20.75 -8.45 -36.10
CA PRO A 79 19.95 -7.62 -36.99
C PRO A 79 19.58 -6.27 -36.37
N LEU A 80 19.36 -6.22 -35.06
CA LEU A 80 19.17 -4.96 -34.33
C LEU A 80 20.39 -4.05 -34.47
N ILE A 81 21.57 -4.58 -34.15
CA ILE A 81 22.83 -3.83 -34.17
C ILE A 81 23.15 -3.35 -35.60
N ALA A 82 23.03 -4.24 -36.60
CA ALA A 82 23.30 -3.92 -38.00
C ALA A 82 22.36 -2.84 -38.56
N SER A 83 21.09 -2.83 -38.13
CA SER A 83 20.12 -1.79 -38.51
C SER A 83 20.18 -0.51 -37.67
N ASN A 84 21.16 -0.40 -36.76
CA ASN A 84 21.24 0.64 -35.74
C ASN A 84 19.92 0.83 -34.96
N PHE A 85 19.32 -0.30 -34.55
CA PHE A 85 18.09 -0.37 -33.76
C PHE A 85 16.90 0.33 -34.42
N SER A 86 16.66 0.04 -35.71
CA SER A 86 15.45 0.50 -36.39
C SER A 86 14.18 0.20 -35.58
N THR A 87 13.23 1.14 -35.58
CA THR A 87 11.98 1.07 -34.79
C THR A 87 11.22 -0.24 -35.00
N ASN A 88 11.18 -0.74 -36.23
CA ASN A 88 10.52 -2.00 -36.58
C ASN A 88 11.21 -3.19 -35.89
N LEU A 89 12.53 -3.36 -36.09
CA LEU A 89 13.24 -4.49 -35.50
C LEU A 89 13.26 -4.44 -33.98
N LEU A 90 13.36 -3.24 -33.38
CA LEU A 90 13.26 -3.09 -31.93
C LEU A 90 11.89 -3.50 -31.41
N SER A 91 10.81 -3.11 -32.09
CA SER A 91 9.45 -3.54 -31.74
C SER A 91 9.32 -5.07 -31.78
N VAL A 92 9.75 -5.70 -32.87
CA VAL A 92 9.68 -7.16 -33.04
C VAL A 92 10.57 -7.88 -32.02
N PHE A 93 11.76 -7.35 -31.70
CA PHE A 93 12.61 -7.90 -30.65
C PHE A 93 11.94 -7.84 -29.26
N LEU A 94 11.32 -6.71 -28.92
CA LEU A 94 10.58 -6.58 -27.66
C LEU A 94 9.42 -7.58 -27.59
N LEU A 95 8.70 -7.76 -28.71
CA LEU A 95 7.55 -8.67 -28.79
C LEU A 95 7.91 -10.15 -28.67
N HIS A 96 9.01 -10.57 -29.30
CA HIS A 96 9.29 -11.99 -29.51
C HIS A 96 10.49 -12.52 -28.70
N VAL A 97 11.36 -11.64 -28.21
CA VAL A 97 12.56 -12.03 -27.46
C VAL A 97 12.52 -11.47 -26.06
N PHE A 98 12.38 -10.15 -25.92
CA PHE A 98 12.51 -9.48 -24.64
C PHE A 98 11.27 -9.67 -23.73
N SER A 99 10.13 -10.05 -24.29
CA SER A 99 8.92 -10.45 -23.56
C SER A 99 8.93 -11.92 -23.11
N VAL A 100 9.91 -12.73 -23.55
CA VAL A 100 9.98 -14.15 -23.15
C VAL A 100 10.21 -14.22 -21.64
N PRO A 101 9.43 -15.03 -20.90
CA PRO A 101 9.54 -15.15 -19.46
C PRO A 101 10.98 -15.37 -18.99
N ALA A 102 11.44 -14.51 -18.08
CA ALA A 102 12.73 -14.63 -17.41
C ALA A 102 13.97 -14.69 -18.34
N VAL A 103 13.87 -14.21 -19.58
CA VAL A 103 14.99 -14.31 -20.52
C VAL A 103 16.26 -13.61 -20.00
N ILE A 104 16.13 -12.46 -19.34
CA ILE A 104 17.30 -11.67 -18.93
C ILE A 104 18.03 -12.29 -17.75
N ILE A 105 17.31 -12.77 -16.73
CA ILE A 105 17.95 -13.50 -15.63
C ILE A 105 18.66 -14.78 -16.12
N HIS A 106 18.10 -15.47 -17.13
CA HIS A 106 18.75 -16.64 -17.73
C HIS A 106 20.00 -16.28 -18.55
N ILE A 107 19.95 -15.20 -19.33
CA ILE A 107 21.14 -14.70 -20.04
C ILE A 107 22.22 -14.27 -19.04
N TYR A 108 21.86 -13.53 -18.00
CA TYR A 108 22.78 -13.08 -16.95
C TYR A 108 23.48 -14.24 -16.25
N THR A 109 22.76 -15.32 -15.96
CA THR A 109 23.32 -16.48 -15.25
C THR A 109 24.11 -17.44 -16.16
N THR A 110 23.73 -17.56 -17.44
CA THR A 110 24.24 -18.64 -18.32
C THR A 110 25.09 -18.13 -19.48
N ALA A 111 24.88 -16.89 -19.94
CA ALA A 111 25.48 -16.30 -21.15
C ALA A 111 25.89 -14.83 -20.93
N GLN A 112 26.75 -14.57 -19.94
CA GLN A 112 27.18 -13.22 -19.54
C GLN A 112 27.77 -12.38 -20.69
N ASP A 113 28.43 -13.00 -21.66
CA ASP A 113 28.97 -12.32 -22.84
C ASP A 113 27.86 -11.60 -23.65
N CYS A 114 26.65 -12.16 -23.66
CA CYS A 114 25.50 -11.51 -24.26
C CYS A 114 25.06 -10.29 -23.45
N ILE A 115 25.02 -10.35 -22.12
CA ILE A 115 24.74 -9.17 -21.28
C ILE A 115 25.74 -8.06 -21.58
N ALA A 116 27.05 -8.38 -21.63
CA ALA A 116 28.07 -7.40 -21.97
C ALA A 116 27.78 -6.73 -23.32
N THR A 117 27.38 -7.52 -24.32
CA THR A 117 26.96 -6.99 -25.63
C THR A 117 25.74 -6.07 -25.52
N MET A 118 24.73 -6.44 -24.72
CA MET A 118 23.53 -5.61 -24.51
C MET A 118 23.87 -4.26 -23.85
N VAL A 119 24.75 -4.27 -22.86
CA VAL A 119 25.27 -3.07 -22.18
C VAL A 119 26.08 -2.20 -23.14
N THR A 120 27.03 -2.79 -23.88
CA THR A 120 27.85 -2.06 -24.87
C THR A 120 27.00 -1.32 -25.90
N HIS A 121 25.89 -1.93 -26.34
CA HIS A 121 24.98 -1.32 -27.31
C HIS A 121 23.83 -0.50 -26.69
N ARG A 122 23.84 -0.30 -25.35
CA ARG A 122 22.84 0.46 -24.59
C ARG A 122 21.41 -0.01 -24.85
N ILE A 123 21.20 -1.33 -24.88
CA ILE A 123 19.88 -1.91 -25.20
C ILE A 123 18.84 -1.49 -24.18
N PHE A 124 19.20 -1.39 -22.89
CA PHE A 124 18.28 -0.93 -21.86
C PHE A 124 17.71 0.45 -22.19
N LYS A 125 18.57 1.44 -22.42
CA LYS A 125 18.17 2.80 -22.81
C LYS A 125 17.32 2.81 -24.07
N ARG A 126 17.72 2.09 -25.12
CA ARG A 126 16.97 2.05 -26.39
C ARG A 126 15.57 1.44 -26.21
N CYS A 127 15.43 0.44 -25.35
CA CYS A 127 14.12 -0.12 -25.02
C CYS A 127 13.27 0.91 -24.27
N LEU A 128 13.84 1.66 -23.32
CA LEU A 128 13.14 2.74 -22.63
C LEU A 128 12.71 3.84 -23.61
N ASP A 129 13.62 4.37 -24.42
CA ASP A 129 13.32 5.43 -25.42
C ASP A 129 12.14 5.03 -26.32
N PHE A 130 12.11 3.77 -26.77
CA PHE A 130 11.01 3.24 -27.56
C PHE A 130 9.69 3.15 -26.78
N LEU A 131 9.73 2.71 -25.52
CA LEU A 131 8.55 2.52 -24.67
C LEU A 131 8.06 3.83 -24.01
N THR A 132 8.86 4.88 -23.98
CA THR A 132 8.42 6.22 -23.56
C THR A 132 7.43 6.82 -24.58
N CYS A 133 7.47 6.36 -25.83
CA CYS A 133 6.43 6.67 -26.81
C CYS A 133 5.12 5.93 -26.48
N GLU A 134 4.03 6.69 -26.29
CA GLU A 134 2.73 6.12 -25.92
C GLU A 134 2.16 5.19 -27.00
N GLN A 135 2.31 5.55 -28.28
CA GLN A 135 1.84 4.73 -29.40
C GLN A 135 2.58 3.39 -29.43
N SER A 136 3.91 3.42 -29.35
CA SER A 136 4.75 2.22 -29.31
C SER A 136 4.39 1.30 -28.14
N THR A 137 4.24 1.86 -26.93
CA THR A 137 3.87 1.08 -25.75
C THR A 137 2.47 0.49 -25.86
N ARG A 138 1.51 1.21 -26.43
CA ARG A 138 0.17 0.67 -26.69
C ARG A 138 0.21 -0.50 -27.68
N ILE A 139 1.01 -0.40 -28.76
CA ILE A 139 1.18 -1.49 -29.75
C ILE A 139 1.79 -2.72 -29.09
N ILE A 140 2.89 -2.55 -28.35
CA ILE A 140 3.55 -3.64 -27.63
C ILE A 140 2.57 -4.29 -26.65
N PHE A 141 1.89 -3.48 -25.85
CA PHE A 141 0.98 -4.00 -24.84
C PHE A 141 -0.22 -4.74 -25.44
N ASN A 142 -0.86 -4.19 -26.47
CA ASN A 142 -1.99 -4.85 -27.14
C ASN A 142 -1.58 -6.19 -27.77
N SER A 143 -0.31 -6.35 -28.12
CA SER A 143 0.22 -7.58 -28.71
C SER A 143 0.64 -8.61 -27.64
N LEU A 144 1.17 -8.16 -26.50
CA LEU A 144 1.66 -9.03 -25.42
C LEU A 144 0.58 -9.39 -24.40
N GLU A 145 -0.47 -8.58 -24.32
CA GLU A 145 -1.49 -8.63 -23.29
C GLU A 145 -0.89 -8.56 -21.87
N GLY A 146 -1.64 -8.86 -20.81
CA GLY A 146 -1.13 -8.69 -19.44
C GLY A 146 -0.01 -9.67 -19.06
N ASN A 147 -0.06 -10.90 -19.55
CA ASN A 147 0.89 -11.97 -19.20
C ASN A 147 2.33 -11.68 -19.68
N TYR A 148 2.49 -11.40 -20.97
CA TYR A 148 3.82 -11.19 -21.54
C TYR A 148 4.31 -9.75 -21.38
N ALA A 149 3.40 -8.79 -21.13
CA ALA A 149 3.80 -7.46 -20.67
C ALA A 149 4.42 -7.49 -19.26
N LEU A 150 3.91 -8.33 -18.36
CA LEU A 150 4.54 -8.58 -17.05
C LEU A 150 5.95 -9.17 -17.21
N CYS A 151 6.13 -10.08 -18.16
CA CYS A 151 7.43 -10.68 -18.46
C CYS A 151 8.42 -9.66 -19.04
N LEU A 152 7.96 -8.83 -20.00
CA LEU A 152 8.71 -7.71 -20.54
C LEU A 152 9.17 -6.76 -19.41
N MET A 153 8.26 -6.38 -18.52
CA MET A 153 8.53 -5.52 -17.37
C MET A 153 9.61 -6.13 -16.46
N ALA A 154 9.46 -7.40 -16.08
CA ALA A 154 10.43 -8.12 -15.26
C ALA A 154 11.83 -8.16 -15.90
N ASN A 155 11.90 -8.40 -17.20
CA ASN A 155 13.16 -8.42 -17.95
C ASN A 155 13.81 -7.04 -18.05
N LEU A 156 13.03 -5.96 -18.20
CA LEU A 156 13.52 -4.58 -18.13
C LEU A 156 14.09 -4.24 -16.76
N ILE A 157 13.39 -4.62 -15.68
CA ILE A 157 13.86 -4.42 -14.29
C ILE A 157 15.20 -5.14 -14.09
N GLN A 158 15.30 -6.40 -14.48
CA GLN A 158 16.54 -7.17 -14.36
C GLN A 158 17.68 -6.55 -15.17
N LEU A 159 17.44 -6.13 -16.41
CA LEU A 159 18.48 -5.53 -17.25
C LEU A 159 18.96 -4.19 -16.66
N GLY A 160 18.04 -3.33 -16.22
CA GLY A 160 18.38 -2.07 -15.56
C GLY A 160 19.17 -2.29 -14.27
N PHE A 161 18.83 -3.31 -13.48
CA PHE A 161 19.57 -3.66 -12.26
C PHE A 161 20.99 -4.17 -12.55
N VAL A 162 21.21 -4.80 -13.71
CA VAL A 162 22.53 -5.23 -14.17
C VAL A 162 23.32 -4.07 -14.77
N GLU A 163 22.66 -3.18 -15.52
CA GLU A 163 23.22 -1.97 -16.14
C GLU A 163 22.94 -0.73 -15.27
N MET A 164 23.40 -0.73 -14.02
CA MET A 164 23.04 0.31 -13.03
C MET A 164 23.36 1.74 -13.48
N GLU A 165 24.49 1.97 -14.15
CA GLU A 165 24.84 3.30 -14.67
C GLU A 165 23.79 3.80 -15.67
N GLY A 166 23.39 2.94 -16.62
CA GLY A 166 22.32 3.23 -17.56
C GLY A 166 20.98 3.42 -16.86
N LEU A 167 20.69 2.69 -15.78
CA LEU A 167 19.48 2.90 -15.00
C LEU A 167 19.47 4.26 -14.28
N VAL A 168 20.59 4.67 -13.68
CA VAL A 168 20.73 6.00 -13.03
C VAL A 168 20.45 7.11 -14.04
N GLU A 169 21.07 7.05 -15.23
CA GLU A 169 20.88 8.04 -16.29
C GLU A 169 19.42 8.16 -16.77
N ASN A 170 18.65 7.07 -16.71
CA ASN A 170 17.31 6.98 -17.30
C ASN A 170 16.23 6.67 -16.26
N THR A 171 16.44 7.05 -14.98
CA THR A 171 15.56 6.70 -13.85
C THR A 171 14.11 7.16 -14.07
N VAL A 172 13.90 8.39 -14.58
CA VAL A 172 12.55 8.95 -14.80
C VAL A 172 11.81 8.21 -15.92
N ASP A 173 12.49 7.92 -17.03
CA ASP A 173 11.91 7.18 -18.15
C ASP A 173 11.60 5.74 -17.72
N PHE A 174 12.52 5.10 -16.98
CA PHE A 174 12.29 3.79 -16.39
C PHE A 174 11.02 3.75 -15.55
N MET A 175 10.87 4.65 -14.57
CA MET A 175 9.66 4.70 -13.72
C MET A 175 8.41 4.93 -14.55
N SER A 176 8.47 5.82 -15.55
CA SER A 176 7.34 6.13 -16.42
C SER A 176 6.91 4.92 -17.27
N VAL A 177 7.87 4.16 -17.81
CA VAL A 177 7.60 2.93 -18.55
C VAL A 177 7.02 1.85 -17.63
N MET A 178 7.57 1.68 -16.42
CA MET A 178 7.04 0.72 -15.43
C MET A 178 5.60 1.05 -15.05
N ILE A 179 5.29 2.32 -14.75
CA ILE A 179 3.92 2.76 -14.43
C ILE A 179 2.97 2.40 -15.58
N ARG A 180 3.32 2.74 -16.83
CA ARG A 180 2.46 2.44 -18.00
C ARG A 180 2.25 0.95 -18.21
N LEU A 181 3.29 0.13 -18.03
CA LEU A 181 3.17 -1.32 -18.15
C LEU A 181 2.26 -1.88 -17.04
N LEU A 182 2.38 -1.40 -15.81
CA LEU A 182 1.51 -1.80 -14.70
C LEU A 182 0.07 -1.33 -14.88
N GLU A 183 -0.16 -0.08 -15.29
CA GLU A 183 -1.50 0.45 -15.60
C GLU A 183 -2.20 -0.38 -16.66
N ASN A 184 -1.45 -0.78 -17.68
CA ASN A 184 -1.96 -1.64 -18.72
C ASN A 184 -2.26 -3.05 -18.20
N CYS A 185 -1.39 -3.64 -17.37
CA CYS A 185 -1.65 -4.94 -16.71
C CYS A 185 -2.89 -4.86 -15.80
N TYR A 186 -3.06 -3.76 -15.07
CA TYR A 186 -4.19 -3.53 -14.16
C TYR A 186 -5.55 -3.61 -14.86
N LYS A 187 -5.63 -3.27 -16.16
CA LYS A 187 -6.88 -3.40 -16.95
C LYS A 187 -7.42 -4.83 -16.99
N TYR A 188 -6.57 -5.83 -16.76
CA TYR A 188 -6.95 -7.24 -16.74
C TYR A 188 -7.13 -7.80 -15.32
N VAL A 189 -6.76 -7.04 -14.28
CA VAL A 189 -6.98 -7.43 -12.88
C VAL A 189 -8.44 -7.19 -12.54
N GLN A 190 -9.15 -8.25 -12.14
CA GLN A 190 -10.59 -8.19 -11.87
C GLN A 190 -10.86 -8.13 -10.37
N ASN A 191 -11.51 -7.04 -9.93
CA ASN A 191 -11.96 -6.89 -8.54
C ASN A 191 -13.16 -7.79 -8.20
N LYS A 192 -13.91 -8.27 -9.22
CA LYS A 192 -15.03 -9.22 -9.06
C LYS A 192 -14.77 -10.46 -9.91
N LYS A 193 -14.95 -11.64 -9.30
CA LYS A 193 -14.75 -12.93 -9.96
C LYS A 193 -15.90 -13.20 -10.93
N SER A 194 -15.58 -13.72 -12.11
CA SER A 194 -16.56 -14.24 -13.08
C SER A 194 -16.13 -15.62 -13.58
N ASN A 195 -17.03 -16.35 -14.26
CA ASN A 195 -16.72 -17.65 -14.84
C ASN A 195 -15.65 -17.60 -15.96
N LEU A 196 -15.26 -16.40 -16.40
CA LEU A 196 -14.21 -16.18 -17.40
C LEU A 196 -12.89 -15.68 -16.78
N THR A 197 -12.83 -15.56 -15.45
CA THR A 197 -11.60 -15.17 -14.75
C THR A 197 -10.75 -16.38 -14.38
N HIS A 198 -9.44 -16.21 -14.50
CA HIS A 198 -8.43 -17.21 -14.19
C HIS A 198 -7.53 -16.70 -13.06
N TRP A 199 -6.90 -17.63 -12.34
CA TRP A 199 -5.94 -17.29 -11.30
C TRP A 199 -4.54 -17.10 -11.90
N HIS A 200 -3.90 -15.97 -11.59
CA HIS A 200 -2.52 -15.66 -11.95
C HIS A 200 -1.67 -15.56 -10.66
N PRO A 201 -0.48 -16.19 -10.60
CA PRO A 201 0.37 -16.22 -9.39
C PRO A 201 0.98 -14.87 -8.97
N VAL A 202 0.66 -13.77 -9.68
CA VAL A 202 1.23 -12.44 -9.47
C VAL A 202 0.10 -11.41 -9.47
N LEU A 203 -0.75 -11.45 -10.50
CA LEU A 203 -1.85 -10.52 -10.69
C LEU A 203 -3.15 -10.89 -9.94
N GLY A 204 -3.28 -12.13 -9.45
CA GLY A 204 -4.48 -12.61 -8.77
C GLY A 204 -5.59 -13.00 -9.76
N TRP A 205 -6.82 -12.57 -9.50
CA TRP A 205 -7.93 -12.82 -10.43
C TRP A 205 -7.77 -11.98 -11.70
N PHE A 206 -7.68 -12.66 -12.83
CA PHE A 206 -7.22 -12.11 -14.09
C PHE A 206 -8.17 -12.51 -15.23
N SER A 207 -8.47 -11.60 -16.15
CA SER A 207 -9.50 -11.81 -17.19
C SER A 207 -9.01 -12.57 -18.44
N GLN A 208 -7.79 -13.09 -18.44
CA GLN A 208 -7.24 -13.87 -19.56
C GLN A 208 -6.73 -15.23 -19.11
N LYS A 209 -6.68 -16.17 -20.06
CA LYS A 209 -6.09 -17.49 -19.83
C LYS A 209 -4.57 -17.38 -19.67
N THR A 210 -4.03 -18.23 -18.82
CA THR A 210 -2.59 -18.39 -18.61
C THR A 210 -2.13 -19.73 -19.16
N ASP A 211 -1.05 -19.75 -19.92
CA ASP A 211 -0.47 -20.99 -20.45
C ASP A 211 0.29 -21.74 -19.34
N VAL A 212 0.25 -23.07 -19.35
CA VAL A 212 0.91 -23.91 -18.32
C VAL A 212 2.42 -23.64 -18.25
N SER A 213 3.09 -23.52 -19.40
CA SER A 213 4.53 -23.24 -19.47
C SER A 213 4.90 -21.87 -18.89
N LEU A 214 4.00 -20.89 -19.00
CA LEU A 214 4.20 -19.58 -18.42
C LEU A 214 4.25 -19.68 -16.89
N HIS A 215 3.33 -20.44 -16.30
CA HIS A 215 3.23 -20.63 -14.86
C HIS A 215 4.52 -21.22 -14.24
N GLU A 216 5.14 -22.22 -14.89
CA GLU A 216 6.38 -22.83 -14.40
C GLU A 216 7.56 -21.84 -14.31
N SER A 217 7.58 -20.84 -15.20
CA SER A 217 8.63 -19.81 -15.22
C SER A 217 8.38 -18.62 -14.30
N MET A 218 7.19 -18.55 -13.67
CA MET A 218 6.79 -17.37 -12.89
C MET A 218 7.67 -17.12 -11.67
N THR A 219 8.25 -18.16 -11.06
CA THR A 219 9.19 -17.98 -9.94
C THR A 219 10.38 -17.09 -10.33
N TYR A 220 10.89 -17.24 -11.56
CA TYR A 220 11.99 -16.40 -12.06
C TYR A 220 11.51 -14.99 -12.41
N VAL A 221 10.30 -14.86 -12.97
CA VAL A 221 9.68 -13.55 -13.24
C VAL A 221 9.49 -12.77 -11.94
N VAL A 222 8.94 -13.40 -10.89
CA VAL A 222 8.78 -12.80 -9.55
C VAL A 222 10.11 -12.34 -8.97
N ARG A 223 11.17 -13.16 -9.08
CA ARG A 223 12.50 -12.77 -8.59
C ARG A 223 13.04 -11.52 -9.27
N GLN A 224 12.79 -11.35 -10.57
CA GLN A 224 13.17 -10.13 -11.29
C GLN A 224 12.31 -8.94 -10.85
N LEU A 225 11.00 -9.12 -10.65
CA LEU A 225 10.10 -8.08 -10.13
C LEU A 225 10.52 -7.60 -8.73
N GLN A 226 10.93 -8.52 -7.85
CA GLN A 226 11.38 -8.23 -6.49
C GLN A 226 12.55 -7.24 -6.42
N LEU A 227 13.36 -7.15 -7.47
CA LEU A 227 14.42 -6.14 -7.54
C LEU A 227 13.86 -4.72 -7.51
N LEU A 228 12.60 -4.51 -7.93
CA LEU A 228 11.96 -3.20 -7.95
C LEU A 228 11.76 -2.60 -6.55
N TRP A 229 11.58 -3.43 -5.52
CA TRP A 229 11.48 -3.00 -4.11
C TRP A 229 12.67 -3.48 -3.26
N SER A 230 13.81 -3.72 -3.89
CA SER A 230 15.08 -3.96 -3.18
C SER A 230 15.62 -2.65 -2.58
N ASP A 231 16.40 -2.73 -1.51
CA ASP A 231 17.03 -1.56 -0.88
C ASP A 231 17.80 -0.68 -1.89
N LYS A 232 18.58 -1.31 -2.77
CA LYS A 232 19.32 -0.62 -3.83
C LYS A 232 18.41 0.15 -4.79
N MET A 233 17.27 -0.43 -5.16
CA MET A 233 16.30 0.24 -6.03
C MET A 233 15.57 1.37 -5.31
N ILE A 234 15.16 1.16 -4.06
CA ILE A 234 14.52 2.20 -3.24
C ILE A 234 15.45 3.42 -3.10
N ARG A 235 16.71 3.20 -2.74
CA ARG A 235 17.71 4.28 -2.63
C ARG A 235 17.91 5.02 -3.93
N LEU A 236 17.97 4.31 -5.05
CA LEU A 236 18.08 4.94 -6.37
C LEU A 236 16.85 5.80 -6.68
N MET A 237 15.66 5.24 -6.55
CA MET A 237 14.40 5.89 -6.91
C MET A 237 14.13 7.13 -6.04
N PHE A 238 14.60 7.13 -4.80
CA PHE A 238 14.47 8.25 -3.86
C PHE A 238 15.78 9.04 -3.65
N ALA A 239 16.78 8.89 -4.52
CA ALA A 239 18.11 9.50 -4.34
C ALA A 239 18.06 11.02 -4.12
N VAL A 240 17.22 11.72 -4.90
CA VAL A 240 17.04 13.18 -4.78
C VAL A 240 16.45 13.57 -3.42
N LEU A 241 15.52 12.76 -2.89
CA LEU A 241 14.95 12.99 -1.57
C LEU A 241 15.95 12.67 -0.46
N LEU A 242 16.74 11.61 -0.63
CA LEU A 242 17.80 11.26 0.30
C LEU A 242 18.80 12.40 0.46
N GLU A 243 19.34 12.89 -0.65
CA GLU A 243 20.27 14.02 -0.68
C GLU A 243 19.64 15.26 -0.03
N TYR A 244 18.38 15.56 -0.33
CA TYR A 244 17.65 16.65 0.32
C TYR A 244 17.59 16.48 1.84
N THR A 245 17.28 15.29 2.34
CA THR A 245 17.16 15.04 3.79
C THR A 245 18.49 15.06 4.53
N GLU A 246 19.57 14.65 3.88
CA GLU A 246 20.93 14.67 4.45
C GLU A 246 21.50 16.08 4.54
N THR A 247 21.19 16.94 3.56
CA THR A 247 21.72 18.31 3.47
C THR A 247 20.84 19.36 4.17
N SER A 248 19.56 19.07 4.37
CA SER A 248 18.61 20.02 4.96
C SER A 248 18.66 20.00 6.50
N PRO A 249 18.88 21.15 7.16
CA PRO A 249 18.96 21.18 8.62
C PRO A 249 17.64 20.75 9.29
N VAL A 250 17.77 19.90 10.31
CA VAL A 250 16.68 19.60 11.25
C VAL A 250 16.64 20.74 12.27
N VAL A 251 15.66 21.63 12.16
CA VAL A 251 15.41 22.61 13.23
C VAL A 251 14.76 21.85 14.39
N GLU A 252 15.57 21.40 15.34
CA GLU A 252 15.06 20.88 16.60
C GLU A 252 14.55 22.06 17.44
N ALA A 253 13.27 22.05 17.76
CA ALA A 253 12.71 23.02 18.69
C ALA A 253 13.21 22.67 20.10
N GLU A 254 14.15 23.46 20.63
CA GLU A 254 14.60 23.35 22.02
C GLU A 254 13.40 23.38 22.98
N GLN A 255 13.32 22.37 23.85
CA GLN A 255 12.36 22.34 24.96
C GLN A 255 12.76 23.37 26.01
N VAL A 256 12.10 24.54 26.01
CA VAL A 256 12.28 25.54 27.07
C VAL A 256 11.64 25.02 28.36
N HIS A 257 12.47 24.63 29.33
CA HIS A 257 12.05 24.41 30.72
C HIS A 257 11.40 25.68 31.30
N HIS A 258 10.10 25.63 31.59
CA HIS A 258 9.38 26.73 32.23
C HIS A 258 9.77 26.88 33.70
N LYS A 259 10.64 27.84 34.02
CA LYS A 259 10.59 28.54 35.33
C LYS A 259 9.53 29.64 35.26
N LYS A 260 8.59 29.60 36.21
CA LYS A 260 7.46 30.53 36.36
C LYS A 260 7.96 31.97 36.54
N ASN A 261 7.72 32.83 35.55
CA ASN A 261 7.69 34.28 35.74
C ASN A 261 6.47 34.86 35.00
N ILE A 262 5.56 35.46 35.77
CA ILE A 262 4.16 35.75 35.40
C ILE A 262 4.01 37.03 34.56
N LEU A 263 5.08 37.76 34.26
CA LEU A 263 5.00 39.11 33.66
C LEU A 263 5.32 39.24 32.16
N LYS A 264 5.43 38.15 31.40
CA LYS A 264 5.69 38.20 29.94
C LYS A 264 4.55 37.70 29.04
N LYS A 265 3.31 37.57 29.54
CA LYS A 265 2.20 36.98 28.77
C LYS A 265 1.62 37.88 27.66
N ALA A 266 1.91 39.18 27.66
CA ALA A 266 1.42 40.12 26.63
C ALA A 266 2.38 40.29 25.43
N LEU A 267 3.70 40.15 25.63
CA LEU A 267 4.71 40.31 24.56
C LEU A 267 4.94 39.02 23.75
N TYR A 268 4.60 37.84 24.30
CA TYR A 268 4.69 36.58 23.55
C TYR A 268 3.57 36.39 22.50
N LYS A 269 2.43 37.09 22.63
CA LYS A 269 1.34 37.03 21.63
C LYS A 269 1.60 37.83 20.36
N ALA A 270 2.52 38.79 20.40
CA ALA A 270 2.95 39.53 19.22
C ALA A 270 4.17 38.89 18.51
N SER A 271 4.84 37.92 19.16
CA SER A 271 6.04 37.26 18.64
C SER A 271 5.84 35.79 18.28
N SER A 272 4.68 35.18 18.55
CA SER A 272 4.37 33.79 18.16
C SER A 272 4.07 33.60 16.67
N ASN A 273 4.11 34.66 15.86
CA ASN A 273 3.89 34.60 14.40
C ASN A 273 5.19 34.38 13.58
N LYS A 274 6.34 34.08 14.21
CA LYS A 274 7.63 33.92 13.50
C LYS A 274 8.37 32.60 13.76
N LEU A 275 7.68 31.55 14.21
CA LEU A 275 8.23 30.18 14.30
C LEU A 275 7.28 29.15 13.67
N SER A 276 6.53 29.54 12.64
CA SER A 276 5.92 28.56 11.73
C SER A 276 7.07 27.88 10.98
N VAL A 277 7.12 26.55 11.01
CA VAL A 277 7.91 25.78 10.02
C VAL A 277 7.43 26.24 8.65
N ALA A 278 8.19 27.13 8.02
CA ALA A 278 7.84 27.67 6.71
C ALA A 278 7.81 26.50 5.73
N GLN A 279 6.85 26.53 4.81
CA GLN A 279 6.80 25.58 3.70
C GLN A 279 8.15 25.60 2.96
N LYS A 280 8.90 24.50 3.01
CA LYS A 280 10.20 24.37 2.35
C LYS A 280 10.06 23.75 0.98
N ILE A 281 9.10 22.85 0.81
CA ILE A 281 8.82 22.16 -0.45
C ILE A 281 7.52 22.68 -1.06
N LYS A 282 7.58 23.11 -2.32
CA LYS A 282 6.40 23.40 -3.14
C LYS A 282 6.08 22.21 -4.05
N LEU A 283 4.81 21.97 -4.34
CA LEU A 283 4.39 20.81 -5.13
C LEU A 283 4.83 20.84 -6.60
N ASP A 284 5.10 22.03 -7.15
CA ASP A 284 5.60 22.26 -8.50
C ASP A 284 7.13 22.11 -8.61
N SER A 285 7.83 21.85 -7.50
CA SER A 285 9.28 21.72 -7.47
C SER A 285 9.78 20.38 -8.01
N GLY A 286 11.02 20.35 -8.50
CA GLY A 286 11.68 19.12 -8.96
C GLY A 286 11.77 18.04 -7.86
N ILE A 287 12.01 18.43 -6.60
CA ILE A 287 12.03 17.49 -5.46
C ILE A 287 10.65 16.84 -5.24
N ALA A 288 9.56 17.60 -5.39
CA ALA A 288 8.21 17.05 -5.27
C ALA A 288 7.91 16.06 -6.40
N PHE A 289 8.29 16.38 -7.63
CA PHE A 289 8.19 15.46 -8.76
C PHE A 289 9.00 14.17 -8.53
N SER A 290 10.29 14.30 -8.21
CA SER A 290 11.21 13.17 -7.98
C SER A 290 10.81 12.32 -6.78
N THR A 291 10.03 12.84 -5.83
CA THR A 291 9.49 12.07 -4.70
C THR A 291 8.15 11.41 -5.03
N CYS A 292 7.25 12.12 -5.72
CA CYS A 292 5.91 11.60 -6.00
C CYS A 292 5.91 10.55 -7.12
N LEU A 293 6.80 10.64 -8.10
CA LEU A 293 6.90 9.68 -9.20
C LEU A 293 7.16 8.23 -8.71
N PRO A 294 8.19 7.95 -7.89
CA PRO A 294 8.38 6.62 -7.34
C PRO A 294 7.24 6.19 -6.40
N CYS A 295 6.62 7.13 -5.68
CA CYS A 295 5.44 6.80 -4.88
C CYS A 295 4.26 6.31 -5.74
N SER A 296 4.03 6.96 -6.89
CA SER A 296 3.04 6.53 -7.88
C SER A 296 3.39 5.17 -8.48
N LEU A 297 4.66 4.92 -8.77
CA LEU A 297 5.14 3.60 -9.22
C LEU A 297 4.82 2.51 -8.19
N TYR A 298 5.21 2.68 -6.94
CA TYR A 298 4.94 1.67 -5.91
C TYR A 298 3.45 1.52 -5.62
N ARG A 299 2.67 2.62 -5.65
CA ARG A 299 1.21 2.54 -5.53
C ARG A 299 0.60 1.70 -6.65
N GLN A 300 1.01 1.97 -7.89
CA GLN A 300 0.53 1.21 -9.04
C GLN A 300 0.99 -0.25 -8.96
N THR A 301 2.19 -0.51 -8.45
CA THR A 301 2.73 -1.87 -8.23
C THR A 301 1.89 -2.64 -7.21
N ILE A 302 1.58 -2.04 -6.05
CA ILE A 302 0.74 -2.64 -4.99
C ILE A 302 -0.67 -2.96 -5.51
N ASN A 303 -1.26 -2.04 -6.27
CA ASN A 303 -2.61 -2.19 -6.80
C ASN A 303 -2.69 -3.23 -7.94
N THR A 304 -1.61 -3.42 -8.70
CA THR A 304 -1.57 -4.33 -9.86
C THR A 304 -1.12 -5.73 -9.47
N LEU A 305 -0.04 -5.85 -8.69
CA LEU A 305 0.58 -7.13 -8.33
C LEU A 305 -0.05 -7.68 -7.04
N THR A 306 -1.35 -7.94 -7.07
CA THR A 306 -2.15 -8.23 -5.87
C THR A 306 -1.64 -9.39 -5.01
N GLN A 307 -1.00 -10.40 -5.62
CA GLN A 307 -0.43 -11.55 -4.90
C GLN A 307 0.92 -11.26 -4.24
N LEU A 308 1.61 -10.21 -4.70
CA LEU A 308 2.89 -9.78 -4.13
C LEU A 308 2.71 -8.58 -3.20
N LYS A 309 1.47 -8.13 -2.94
CA LYS A 309 1.18 -6.94 -2.12
C LYS A 309 1.90 -6.96 -0.77
N MET A 310 1.84 -8.07 -0.04
CA MET A 310 2.49 -8.18 1.28
C MET A 310 4.02 -8.23 1.18
N ASP A 311 4.56 -8.84 0.13
CA ASP A 311 6.01 -8.87 -0.13
C ASP A 311 6.55 -7.47 -0.46
N ILE A 312 5.82 -6.72 -1.29
CA ILE A 312 6.12 -5.32 -1.62
C ILE A 312 6.05 -4.45 -0.36
N LEU A 313 4.95 -4.52 0.39
CA LEU A 313 4.81 -3.74 1.62
C LEU A 313 5.88 -4.09 2.65
N GLY A 314 6.26 -5.37 2.79
CA GLY A 314 7.37 -5.80 3.63
C GLY A 314 8.69 -5.16 3.18
N GLY A 315 9.01 -5.23 1.89
CA GLY A 315 10.23 -4.62 1.33
C GLY A 315 10.31 -3.11 1.52
N LEU A 316 9.19 -2.40 1.41
CA LEU A 316 9.11 -0.95 1.62
C LEU A 316 9.12 -0.57 3.12
N ALA A 317 8.42 -1.31 3.97
CA ALA A 317 8.21 -1.00 5.38
C ALA A 317 9.46 -1.24 6.24
N TYR A 318 10.19 -2.33 5.95
CA TYR A 318 11.42 -2.68 6.67
C TYR A 318 12.67 -2.06 6.05
N ASN A 319 12.52 -1.25 4.99
CA ASN A 319 13.58 -0.33 4.59
C ASN A 319 13.69 0.78 5.65
N ASP A 320 14.85 0.86 6.30
CA ASP A 320 15.14 1.75 7.43
C ASP A 320 15.12 3.24 7.07
N ILE A 321 15.13 3.55 5.77
CA ILE A 321 15.29 4.90 5.25
C ILE A 321 13.99 5.47 4.69
N LEU A 322 13.20 4.67 3.97
CA LEU A 322 12.08 5.16 3.17
C LEU A 322 11.03 5.91 4.00
N LEU A 323 10.58 5.30 5.10
CA LEU A 323 9.53 5.88 5.95
C LEU A 323 9.96 7.22 6.59
N PRO A 324 11.17 7.34 7.19
CA PRO A 324 11.69 8.60 7.70
C PRO A 324 11.79 9.71 6.65
N ILE A 325 12.33 9.43 5.45
CA ILE A 325 12.49 10.48 4.43
C ILE A 325 11.14 10.95 3.87
N LEU A 326 10.17 10.04 3.68
CA LEU A 326 8.82 10.39 3.24
C LEU A 326 8.08 11.21 4.29
N TRP A 327 8.23 10.85 5.57
CA TRP A 327 7.68 11.65 6.66
C TRP A 327 8.29 13.04 6.72
N ARG A 328 9.61 13.13 6.51
CA ARG A 328 10.30 14.41 6.44
C ARG A 328 9.78 15.29 5.30
N PHE A 329 9.57 14.71 4.11
CA PHE A 329 8.95 15.40 2.99
C PHE A 329 7.58 15.97 3.35
N LEU A 330 6.70 15.16 3.96
CA LEU A 330 5.37 15.61 4.41
C LEU A 330 5.47 16.77 5.40
N CYS A 331 6.38 16.70 6.37
CA CYS A 331 6.64 17.79 7.31
C CYS A 331 7.10 19.08 6.63
N ASP A 332 7.89 18.98 5.56
CA ASP A 332 8.46 20.12 4.85
C ASP A 332 7.51 20.71 3.76
N LEU A 333 6.35 20.07 3.49
CA LEU A 333 5.28 20.61 2.63
C LEU A 333 4.58 21.84 3.21
N GLY A 334 4.72 22.10 4.52
CA GLY A 334 4.13 23.25 5.17
C GLY A 334 3.68 22.97 6.61
N PRO A 335 3.08 23.97 7.27
CA PRO A 335 2.58 23.82 8.63
C PRO A 335 1.53 22.68 8.68
N HIS A 336 1.57 21.88 9.74
CA HIS A 336 0.75 20.67 9.89
C HIS A 336 0.93 19.68 8.72
N CYS A 337 2.18 19.43 8.32
CA CYS A 337 2.54 18.39 7.36
C CYS A 337 1.82 18.49 6.00
N GLY A 338 1.63 19.73 5.51
CA GLY A 338 1.00 19.98 4.22
C GLY A 338 -0.53 19.80 4.18
N LEU A 339 -1.22 19.73 5.34
CA LEU A 339 -2.68 19.55 5.41
C LEU A 339 -3.44 20.48 4.46
N LYS A 340 -3.12 21.78 4.48
CA LYS A 340 -3.76 22.77 3.60
C LYS A 340 -3.63 22.40 2.13
N THR A 341 -2.44 21.95 1.70
CA THR A 341 -2.16 21.56 0.33
C THR A 341 -3.08 20.44 -0.14
N PHE A 342 -3.28 19.40 0.67
CA PHE A 342 -4.18 18.30 0.31
C PHE A 342 -5.65 18.75 0.25
N LEU A 343 -6.08 19.59 1.20
CA LEU A 343 -7.45 20.11 1.23
C LEU A 343 -7.74 21.04 0.05
N ASP A 344 -6.79 21.91 -0.32
CA ASP A 344 -6.93 22.82 -1.46
C ASP A 344 -7.06 22.03 -2.78
N LEU A 345 -6.27 20.96 -2.97
CA LEU A 345 -6.39 20.08 -4.13
C LEU A 345 -7.76 19.38 -4.20
N LEU A 346 -8.26 18.86 -3.08
CA LEU A 346 -9.58 18.23 -3.03
C LEU A 346 -10.71 19.26 -3.17
N ALA A 347 -10.53 20.50 -2.71
CA ALA A 347 -11.51 21.57 -2.89
C ALA A 347 -11.61 22.01 -4.36
N GLN A 348 -10.49 22.02 -5.09
CA GLN A 348 -10.45 22.32 -6.52
C GLN A 348 -11.12 21.21 -7.35
N ALA A 349 -10.94 19.95 -6.97
CA ALA A 349 -11.52 18.80 -7.64
C ALA A 349 -12.07 17.78 -6.62
N PRO A 350 -13.30 17.97 -6.10
CA PRO A 350 -13.89 17.07 -5.12
C PRO A 350 -13.93 15.63 -5.59
N ASN A 351 -13.62 14.69 -4.69
CA ASN A 351 -13.44 13.25 -4.94
C ASN A 351 -12.30 12.86 -5.89
N SER A 352 -11.53 13.81 -6.42
CA SER A 352 -10.42 13.52 -7.32
C SER A 352 -9.11 13.42 -6.55
N THR A 353 -8.46 12.27 -6.65
CA THR A 353 -7.14 12.01 -6.04
C THR A 353 -6.08 11.75 -7.10
N ILE A 354 -6.24 12.34 -8.29
CA ILE A 354 -5.36 12.13 -9.45
C ILE A 354 -3.97 12.74 -9.22
N HIS A 355 -3.87 13.79 -8.40
CA HIS A 355 -2.58 14.45 -8.16
C HIS A 355 -1.58 13.49 -7.48
N PRO A 356 -0.33 13.37 -7.96
CA PRO A 356 0.65 12.38 -7.47
C PRO A 356 0.96 12.43 -5.97
N VAL A 357 0.79 13.59 -5.33
CA VAL A 357 0.94 13.74 -3.87
C VAL A 357 0.00 12.84 -3.07
N PHE A 358 -1.17 12.47 -3.61
CA PHE A 358 -2.07 11.52 -2.95
C PHE A 358 -1.52 10.09 -3.01
N SER A 359 -0.79 9.72 -4.07
CA SER A 359 -0.06 8.44 -4.13
C SER A 359 1.00 8.37 -3.04
N LEU A 360 1.74 9.47 -2.83
CA LEU A 360 2.72 9.59 -1.73
C LEU A 360 2.06 9.41 -0.37
N LEU A 361 0.99 10.17 -0.08
CA LEU A 361 0.29 10.06 1.20
C LEU A 361 -0.28 8.65 1.41
N SER A 362 -0.87 8.05 0.37
CA SER A 362 -1.41 6.70 0.46
C SER A 362 -0.34 5.66 0.74
N LEU A 363 0.78 5.74 0.00
CA LEU A 363 1.92 4.83 0.15
C LEU A 363 2.56 4.95 1.53
N PHE A 364 2.77 6.18 2.00
CA PHE A 364 3.29 6.44 3.34
C PHE A 364 2.38 5.82 4.40
N CYS A 365 1.08 6.10 4.35
CA CYS A 365 0.15 5.59 5.36
C CYS A 365 0.02 4.07 5.36
N GLU A 366 -0.01 3.43 4.19
CA GLU A 366 -0.12 1.97 4.09
C GLU A 366 1.16 1.28 4.56
N THR A 367 2.33 1.79 4.16
CA THR A 367 3.64 1.28 4.57
C THR A 367 3.88 1.48 6.08
N ALA A 368 3.55 2.67 6.60
CA ALA A 368 3.68 2.97 8.03
C ALA A 368 2.71 2.13 8.87
N SER A 369 1.47 1.91 8.40
CA SER A 369 0.50 1.03 9.06
C SER A 369 1.05 -0.39 9.19
N HIS A 370 1.65 -0.92 8.12
CA HIS A 370 2.28 -2.23 8.14
C HIS A 370 3.41 -2.29 9.17
N MET A 371 4.34 -1.33 9.14
CA MET A 371 5.48 -1.28 10.07
C MET A 371 5.05 -1.15 11.54
N ILE A 372 4.25 -0.13 11.87
CA ILE A 372 3.85 0.21 13.25
C ILE A 372 3.00 -0.90 13.89
N THR A 373 2.24 -1.65 13.09
CA THR A 373 1.49 -2.80 13.61
C THR A 373 2.42 -3.90 14.11
N THR A 374 3.62 -4.04 13.53
CA THR A 374 4.59 -5.07 13.94
C THR A 374 5.50 -4.68 15.08
N LEU A 375 5.58 -3.39 15.43
CA LEU A 375 6.39 -2.92 16.56
C LEU A 375 5.71 -3.24 17.90
N ASP A 376 6.49 -3.56 18.93
CA ASP A 376 6.00 -3.53 20.30
C ASP A 376 6.09 -2.11 20.91
N ASP A 377 5.52 -1.94 22.10
CA ASP A 377 5.45 -0.61 22.74
C ASP A 377 6.84 -0.11 23.20
N THR A 378 7.79 -1.01 23.47
CA THR A 378 9.17 -0.66 23.81
C THR A 378 9.93 -0.20 22.57
N GLU A 379 9.86 -0.94 21.47
CA GLU A 379 10.46 -0.54 20.19
C GLU A 379 9.90 0.80 19.70
N MET A 380 8.59 1.01 19.82
CA MET A 380 7.93 2.22 19.34
C MET A 380 8.18 3.45 20.21
N LEU A 381 8.05 3.34 21.54
CA LEU A 381 8.02 4.52 22.43
C LEU A 381 9.32 4.76 23.19
N GLU A 382 10.05 3.70 23.54
CA GLU A 382 11.28 3.80 24.32
C GLU A 382 12.50 3.84 23.41
N GLN A 383 12.60 2.87 22.50
CA GLN A 383 13.69 2.81 21.52
C GLN A 383 13.49 3.80 20.38
N GLN A 384 12.24 4.24 20.13
CA GLN A 384 11.88 5.14 19.02
C GLN A 384 12.39 4.63 17.68
N LYS A 385 12.21 3.33 17.44
CA LYS A 385 12.61 2.64 16.21
C LYS A 385 11.83 3.27 15.05
N ILE A 386 12.55 3.70 14.01
CA ILE A 386 12.06 4.44 12.82
C ILE A 386 11.65 5.89 13.06
N PHE A 387 10.77 6.17 14.02
CA PHE A 387 10.21 7.51 14.24
C PHE A 387 10.36 7.96 15.69
N LYS A 388 10.53 9.27 15.89
CA LYS A 388 10.49 9.86 17.23
C LYS A 388 9.06 9.90 17.76
N VAL A 389 8.87 9.93 19.09
CA VAL A 389 7.53 10.11 19.69
C VAL A 389 6.85 11.38 19.17
N THR A 390 7.61 12.45 18.99
CA THR A 390 7.11 13.71 18.41
C THR A 390 6.58 13.56 17.00
N ASP A 391 7.09 12.60 16.23
CA ASP A 391 6.61 12.33 14.89
C ASP A 391 5.24 11.64 14.95
N TYR A 392 5.05 10.64 15.82
CA TYR A 392 3.73 10.02 16.03
C TYR A 392 2.67 11.04 16.47
N VAL A 393 3.03 12.00 17.33
CA VAL A 393 2.14 13.10 17.73
C VAL A 393 1.75 13.96 16.52
N LYS A 394 2.71 14.39 15.69
CA LYS A 394 2.43 15.19 14.49
C LYS A 394 1.65 14.41 13.42
N MET A 395 1.99 13.14 13.21
CA MET A 395 1.28 12.23 12.29
C MET A 395 -0.18 12.10 12.68
N SER A 396 -0.44 11.78 13.95
CA SER A 396 -1.82 11.63 14.45
C SER A 396 -2.61 12.93 14.37
N GLU A 397 -2.02 14.08 14.69
CA GLU A 397 -2.66 15.39 14.52
C GLU A 397 -3.06 15.63 13.05
N PHE A 398 -2.11 15.45 12.12
CA PHE A 398 -2.35 15.61 10.68
C PHE A 398 -3.47 14.68 10.19
N LEU A 399 -3.40 13.38 10.50
CA LEU A 399 -4.36 12.38 10.03
C LEU A 399 -5.76 12.65 10.60
N ASN A 400 -5.83 13.00 11.89
CA ASN A 400 -7.10 13.28 12.56
C ASN A 400 -7.81 14.49 11.93
N LEU A 401 -7.06 15.57 11.71
CA LEU A 401 -7.57 16.76 11.02
C LEU A 401 -7.93 16.48 9.56
N PHE A 402 -7.12 15.69 8.84
CA PHE A 402 -7.38 15.34 7.45
C PHE A 402 -8.69 14.57 7.32
N ILE A 403 -8.88 13.48 8.07
CA ILE A 403 -10.10 12.67 8.03
C ILE A 403 -11.33 13.51 8.38
N PHE A 404 -11.24 14.31 9.44
CA PHE A 404 -12.34 15.18 9.84
C PHE A 404 -12.71 16.18 8.74
N LYS A 405 -11.74 16.96 8.24
CA LYS A 405 -11.99 18.04 7.27
C LYS A 405 -12.48 17.52 5.93
N VAL A 406 -11.94 16.38 5.47
CA VAL A 406 -12.34 15.76 4.21
C VAL A 406 -13.81 15.34 4.22
N ILE A 407 -14.27 14.71 5.30
CA ILE A 407 -15.66 14.24 5.41
C ILE A 407 -16.61 15.38 5.81
N TRP A 408 -16.24 16.18 6.80
CA TRP A 408 -17.08 17.29 7.28
C TRP A 408 -17.29 18.35 6.20
N GLY A 409 -16.24 18.65 5.43
CA GLY A 409 -16.29 19.57 4.29
C GLY A 409 -16.87 18.97 3.01
N GLY A 410 -17.19 17.68 2.98
CA GLY A 410 -17.73 17.02 1.79
C GLY A 410 -16.75 16.94 0.62
N LEU A 411 -15.45 16.99 0.88
CA LEU A 411 -14.38 16.95 -0.14
C LEU A 411 -14.23 15.56 -0.76
N ILE A 412 -14.48 14.52 0.04
CA ILE A 412 -14.72 13.15 -0.43
C ILE A 412 -16.08 12.72 0.10
N THR A 413 -16.94 12.27 -0.81
CA THR A 413 -18.30 11.86 -0.48
C THR A 413 -18.31 10.51 0.23
N LEU A 414 -19.34 10.29 1.06
CA LEU A 414 -19.45 9.09 1.91
C LEU A 414 -19.53 7.78 1.13
N ASP A 415 -20.07 7.82 -0.09
CA ASP A 415 -20.14 6.67 -1.00
C ASP A 415 -18.79 6.32 -1.62
N LYS A 416 -17.92 7.31 -1.82
CA LYS A 416 -16.59 7.13 -2.42
C LYS A 416 -15.50 6.84 -1.39
N ALA A 417 -15.64 7.38 -0.18
CA ALA A 417 -14.63 7.25 0.88
C ALA A 417 -14.14 5.80 1.12
N PRO A 418 -15.01 4.76 1.18
CA PRO A 418 -14.55 3.38 1.38
C PRO A 418 -13.71 2.79 0.24
N ASN A 419 -13.82 3.35 -0.97
CA ASN A 419 -13.08 2.90 -2.16
C ASN A 419 -11.97 3.90 -2.55
N CYS A 420 -11.74 4.93 -1.73
CA CYS A 420 -10.73 5.93 -1.97
C CYS A 420 -9.45 5.52 -1.22
N ASP A 421 -8.43 5.14 -1.98
CA ASP A 421 -7.14 4.67 -1.47
C ASP A 421 -6.56 5.60 -0.39
N VAL A 422 -6.46 6.90 -0.67
CA VAL A 422 -5.90 7.86 0.31
C VAL A 422 -6.74 7.99 1.57
N PHE A 423 -8.07 7.93 1.46
CA PHE A 423 -8.94 8.03 2.62
C PHE A 423 -8.81 6.77 3.49
N THR A 424 -8.84 5.59 2.87
CA THR A 424 -8.76 4.32 3.59
C THR A 424 -7.40 4.11 4.24
N SER A 425 -6.30 4.45 3.56
CA SER A 425 -4.95 4.34 4.13
C SER A 425 -4.72 5.31 5.28
N THR A 426 -5.16 6.56 5.15
CA THR A 426 -5.03 7.58 6.23
C THR A 426 -5.88 7.23 7.44
N LEU A 427 -7.12 6.76 7.24
CA LEU A 427 -7.98 6.31 8.33
C LEU A 427 -7.40 5.08 9.04
N THR A 428 -6.82 4.13 8.29
CA THR A 428 -6.20 2.94 8.88
C THR A 428 -5.04 3.32 9.79
N LEU A 429 -4.12 4.16 9.31
CA LEU A 429 -3.00 4.62 10.14
C LEU A 429 -3.47 5.42 11.36
N LEU A 430 -4.47 6.29 11.18
CA LEU A 430 -5.06 7.06 12.28
C LEU A 430 -5.57 6.14 13.40
N MET A 431 -6.31 5.09 13.03
CA MET A 431 -6.88 4.16 13.99
C MET A 431 -5.80 3.31 14.69
N ILE A 432 -4.74 2.93 13.99
CA ILE A 432 -3.59 2.24 14.59
C ILE A 432 -2.90 3.14 15.63
N LEU A 433 -2.63 4.40 15.29
CA LEU A 433 -1.99 5.34 16.21
C LEU A 433 -2.87 5.66 17.43
N HIS A 434 -4.18 5.80 17.22
CA HIS A 434 -5.14 6.02 18.30
C HIS A 434 -5.21 4.81 19.24
N ASP A 435 -5.23 3.58 18.71
CA ASP A 435 -5.20 2.36 19.52
C ASP A 435 -3.92 2.26 20.35
N ARG A 436 -2.76 2.56 19.76
CA ARG A 436 -1.47 2.61 20.46
C ARG A 436 -1.49 3.62 21.61
N ASP A 437 -1.96 4.84 21.35
CA ASP A 437 -2.05 5.88 22.39
C ASP A 437 -3.06 5.53 23.49
N SER A 438 -4.13 4.81 23.14
CA SER A 438 -5.13 4.33 24.11
C SER A 438 -4.57 3.26 25.05
N ARG A 439 -3.64 2.43 24.56
CA ARG A 439 -2.93 1.42 25.37
C ARG A 439 -1.83 2.03 26.23
N ARG A 440 -0.97 2.84 25.62
CA ARG A 440 0.10 3.56 26.31
C ARG A 440 0.22 4.97 25.73
N SER A 441 -0.27 5.94 26.49
CA SER A 441 -0.37 7.31 26.01
C SER A 441 1.00 7.93 25.73
N PHE A 442 1.11 8.53 24.55
CA PHE A 442 2.24 9.32 24.07
C PHE A 442 1.82 10.72 23.62
N THR A 443 0.52 11.04 23.65
CA THR A 443 -0.06 12.33 23.33
C THR A 443 -0.62 13.06 24.56
N SER A 444 -1.04 14.32 24.40
CA SER A 444 -1.76 15.03 25.47
C SER A 444 -3.25 14.64 25.51
N SER A 445 -3.90 14.80 26.66
CA SER A 445 -5.30 14.39 26.86
C SER A 445 -6.34 15.05 25.92
N SER A 446 -5.99 16.17 25.28
CA SER A 446 -6.88 16.88 24.33
C SER A 446 -6.45 16.73 22.87
N HIS A 447 -5.42 15.94 22.59
CA HIS A 447 -4.80 15.80 21.28
C HIS A 447 -5.78 15.36 20.19
N TRP A 448 -6.60 14.36 20.50
CA TRP A 448 -7.54 13.75 19.57
C TRP A 448 -8.78 14.60 19.30
N LEU A 449 -9.02 15.65 20.08
CA LEU A 449 -10.23 16.47 19.97
C LEU A 449 -10.12 17.48 18.83
N ILE A 450 -11.15 17.53 17.98
CA ILE A 450 -11.22 18.51 16.90
C ILE A 450 -11.81 19.83 17.44
N ARG A 451 -11.03 20.91 17.32
CA ARG A 451 -11.41 22.24 17.80
C ARG A 451 -12.10 23.11 16.75
N ASP A 452 -12.05 22.69 15.48
CA ASP A 452 -12.63 23.40 14.34
C ASP A 452 -14.18 23.43 14.38
N VAL A 453 -14.79 22.51 15.13
CA VAL A 453 -16.24 22.47 15.34
C VAL A 453 -16.54 22.40 16.83
N LYS A 454 -17.41 23.29 17.30
CA LYS A 454 -17.92 23.24 18.68
C LYS A 454 -18.67 21.93 18.89
N PRO A 455 -18.46 21.22 20.02
CA PRO A 455 -19.19 19.99 20.32
C PRO A 455 -20.70 20.17 20.18
N SER A 456 -21.28 21.25 20.70
CA SER A 456 -22.72 21.53 20.58
C SER A 456 -23.23 21.59 19.13
N HIS A 457 -22.43 22.12 18.19
CA HIS A 457 -22.80 22.13 16.78
C HIS A 457 -22.75 20.72 16.19
N PHE A 458 -21.70 19.95 16.47
CA PHE A 458 -21.61 18.56 16.04
C PHE A 458 -22.79 17.71 16.55
N MET A 459 -23.14 17.90 17.83
CA MET A 459 -24.25 17.22 18.50
C MET A 459 -25.59 17.58 17.85
N ALA A 460 -25.83 18.85 17.53
CA ALA A 460 -27.03 19.28 16.82
C ALA A 460 -27.13 18.65 15.41
N GLU A 461 -26.02 18.48 14.71
CA GLU A 461 -26.01 17.83 13.38
C GLU A 461 -26.25 16.31 13.48
N LEU A 462 -25.80 15.65 14.56
CA LEU A 462 -26.16 14.26 14.85
C LEU A 462 -27.65 14.08 15.16
N GLU A 463 -28.23 14.99 15.94
CA GLU A 463 -29.67 14.97 16.27
C GLU A 463 -30.55 15.14 15.03
N LYS A 464 -30.06 15.88 14.02
CA LYS A 464 -30.68 16.00 12.70
C LYS A 464 -30.38 14.83 11.77
N GLU A 465 -29.73 13.77 12.26
CA GLU A 465 -29.35 12.57 11.50
C GLU A 465 -28.50 12.89 10.25
N LYS A 466 -27.66 13.93 10.32
CA LYS A 466 -26.78 14.27 9.20
C LYS A 466 -25.78 13.14 8.95
N LYS A 467 -25.79 12.60 7.73
CA LYS A 467 -24.97 11.45 7.33
C LYS A 467 -23.48 11.62 7.61
N THR A 468 -22.92 12.82 7.42
CA THR A 468 -21.48 13.08 7.68
C THR A 468 -21.15 13.01 9.17
N ALA A 469 -22.00 13.57 10.03
CA ALA A 469 -21.82 13.53 11.48
C ALA A 469 -21.95 12.08 11.99
N LEU A 470 -22.94 11.33 11.50
CA LEU A 470 -23.12 9.91 11.82
C LEU A 470 -21.91 9.07 11.40
N PHE A 471 -21.41 9.29 10.18
CA PHE A 471 -20.22 8.59 9.68
C PHE A 471 -18.98 8.87 10.54
N LEU A 472 -18.72 10.14 10.89
CA LEU A 472 -17.58 10.51 11.73
C LEU A 472 -17.72 9.96 13.16
N MET A 473 -18.92 9.98 13.74
CA MET A 473 -19.16 9.37 15.05
C MET A 473 -18.93 7.84 15.02
N GLN A 474 -19.23 7.19 13.89
CA GLN A 474 -18.97 5.76 13.72
C GLN A 474 -17.49 5.43 13.49
N LYS A 475 -16.78 6.23 12.69
CA LYS A 475 -15.41 5.92 12.24
C LYS A 475 -14.33 6.51 13.13
N VAL A 476 -14.54 7.71 13.68
CA VAL A 476 -13.54 8.45 14.48
C VAL A 476 -14.21 9.13 15.70
N PRO A 477 -14.89 8.39 16.59
CA PRO A 477 -15.60 9.00 17.73
C PRO A 477 -14.68 9.80 18.68
N HIS A 478 -13.39 9.49 18.71
CA HIS A 478 -12.41 10.16 19.57
C HIS A 478 -12.26 11.67 19.32
N ILE A 479 -12.75 12.17 18.17
CA ILE A 479 -12.76 13.60 17.87
C ILE A 479 -13.68 14.42 18.76
N ILE A 480 -14.63 13.74 19.43
CA ILE A 480 -15.62 14.34 20.34
C ILE A 480 -15.28 13.96 21.79
N PRO A 481 -15.37 14.93 22.74
CA PRO A 481 -15.14 14.67 24.15
C PRO A 481 -15.98 13.49 24.67
N PHE A 482 -15.39 12.68 25.54
CA PHE A 482 -16.05 11.48 26.09
C PHE A 482 -17.41 11.79 26.72
N ASN A 483 -17.50 12.84 27.54
CA ASN A 483 -18.74 13.22 28.21
C ASN A 483 -19.88 13.48 27.22
N GLU A 484 -19.61 14.14 26.10
CA GLU A 484 -20.60 14.39 25.04
C GLU A 484 -21.04 13.08 24.37
N ARG A 485 -20.09 12.15 24.14
CA ARG A 485 -20.42 10.82 23.62
C ARG A 485 -21.30 10.02 24.58
N VAL A 486 -21.07 10.12 25.89
CA VAL A 486 -21.94 9.51 26.92
C VAL A 486 -23.35 10.12 26.87
N VAL A 487 -23.48 11.44 26.67
CA VAL A 487 -24.79 12.08 26.51
C VAL A 487 -25.53 11.54 25.29
N ILE A 488 -24.87 11.39 24.14
CA ILE A 488 -25.47 10.77 22.94
C ILE A 488 -25.91 9.34 23.25
N PHE A 489 -25.03 8.55 23.85
CA PHE A 489 -25.32 7.16 24.20
C PHE A 489 -26.56 7.07 25.10
N ARG A 490 -26.65 7.88 26.15
CA ARG A 490 -27.82 7.93 27.04
C ARG A 490 -29.09 8.36 26.31
N LYS A 491 -29.02 9.35 25.41
CA LYS A 491 -30.17 9.74 24.58
C LYS A 491 -30.64 8.61 23.67
N ASN A 492 -29.72 7.85 23.05
CA ASN A 492 -30.07 6.71 22.21
C ASN A 492 -30.70 5.57 23.03
N VAL A 493 -30.16 5.29 24.23
CA VAL A 493 -30.76 4.31 25.17
C VAL A 493 -32.16 4.76 25.59
N MET A 494 -32.37 6.05 25.87
CA MET A 494 -33.71 6.60 26.20
C MET A 494 -34.70 6.42 25.04
N LYS A 495 -34.31 6.80 23.81
CA LYS A 495 -35.15 6.60 22.61
C LYS A 495 -35.49 5.12 22.39
N GLU A 496 -34.53 4.22 22.65
CA GLU A 496 -34.79 2.78 22.56
C GLU A 496 -35.76 2.31 23.65
N LYS A 497 -35.64 2.81 24.88
CA LYS A 497 -36.62 2.57 25.95
C LYS A 497 -38.01 3.07 25.57
N ASP A 498 -38.12 4.26 24.98
CA ASP A 498 -39.40 4.81 24.49
C ASP A 498 -40.02 3.91 23.42
N MET A 499 -39.23 3.48 22.41
CA MET A 499 -39.68 2.55 21.37
C MET A 499 -40.12 1.20 21.92
N LEU A 500 -39.55 0.77 23.04
CA LEU A 500 -39.92 -0.46 23.74
C LEU A 500 -41.11 -0.27 24.71
N GLY A 501 -41.60 0.96 24.92
CA GLY A 501 -42.66 1.27 25.87
C GLY A 501 -42.23 1.16 27.34
N LEU A 502 -40.94 1.36 27.62
CA LEU A 502 -40.33 1.19 28.96
C LEU A 502 -40.25 2.51 29.77
N THR A 503 -40.87 3.59 29.29
CA THR A 503 -40.76 4.94 29.87
C THR A 503 -41.97 5.38 30.69
N GLU A 504 -43.02 4.56 30.81
CA GLU A 504 -44.10 4.77 31.79
C GLU A 504 -43.81 4.12 33.15
N SER A 505 -44.32 4.76 34.19
CA SER A 505 -44.22 4.48 35.63
C SER A 505 -44.09 2.98 35.99
N THR A 506 -43.16 2.70 36.89
CA THR A 506 -42.75 1.39 37.46
C THR A 506 -43.89 0.47 37.95
N CYS A 507 -45.14 0.95 38.01
CA CYS A 507 -46.30 0.21 38.49
C CYS A 507 -47.15 -0.47 37.40
N THR A 508 -46.98 -0.16 36.11
CA THR A 508 -47.85 -0.70 35.04
C THR A 508 -47.13 -1.13 33.75
N SER A 509 -45.83 -1.44 33.81
CA SER A 509 -45.13 -2.10 32.70
C SER A 509 -45.59 -3.58 32.60
N PRO A 510 -46.29 -4.00 31.53
CA PRO A 510 -46.79 -5.37 31.40
C PRO A 510 -45.71 -6.38 30.98
N GLN A 511 -44.42 -5.98 30.90
CA GLN A 511 -43.34 -6.79 30.31
C GLN A 511 -42.09 -6.91 31.24
N SER A 512 -42.26 -6.93 32.56
CA SER A 512 -41.14 -7.22 33.47
C SER A 512 -40.82 -8.71 33.50
N THR A 513 -39.56 -9.09 33.30
CA THR A 513 -39.10 -10.49 33.43
C THR A 513 -38.68 -10.73 34.88
N LEU A 514 -39.29 -11.69 35.56
CA LEU A 514 -38.84 -12.13 36.88
C LEU A 514 -37.88 -13.32 36.74
N ILE A 515 -36.68 -13.20 37.31
CA ILE A 515 -35.75 -14.33 37.47
C ILE A 515 -35.62 -14.70 38.94
N THR A 516 -35.49 -16.00 39.21
CA THR A 516 -35.33 -16.54 40.57
C THR A 516 -33.96 -17.15 40.73
N VAL A 517 -33.15 -16.67 41.67
CA VAL A 517 -31.72 -16.97 41.73
C VAL A 517 -31.34 -17.44 43.13
N HIS A 518 -30.71 -18.61 43.23
CA HIS A 518 -30.17 -19.09 44.51
C HIS A 518 -28.83 -18.42 44.79
N ARG A 519 -28.60 -17.93 46.02
CA ARG A 519 -27.33 -17.30 46.41
C ARG A 519 -26.11 -18.20 46.18
N SER A 520 -26.28 -19.51 46.34
CA SER A 520 -25.24 -20.53 46.15
C SER A 520 -24.95 -20.86 44.69
N ARG A 521 -25.83 -20.48 43.75
CA ARG A 521 -25.74 -20.80 42.32
C ARG A 521 -26.06 -19.59 41.45
N ILE A 522 -25.58 -18.41 41.86
CA ILE A 522 -26.00 -17.14 41.25
C ILE A 522 -25.68 -17.09 39.75
N VAL A 523 -24.53 -17.64 39.36
CA VAL A 523 -24.02 -17.62 37.99
C VAL A 523 -24.83 -18.58 37.13
N GLU A 524 -25.03 -19.82 37.61
CA GLU A 524 -25.73 -20.87 36.88
C GLU A 524 -27.21 -20.55 36.71
N ASP A 525 -27.87 -20.11 37.78
CA ASP A 525 -29.30 -19.78 37.74
C ASP A 525 -29.56 -18.49 36.95
N GLY A 526 -28.67 -17.49 37.08
CA GLY A 526 -28.70 -16.28 36.26
C GLY A 526 -28.50 -16.57 34.78
N TYR A 527 -27.47 -17.34 34.42
CA TYR A 527 -27.19 -17.75 33.04
C TYR A 527 -28.36 -18.54 32.45
N ARG A 528 -28.85 -19.57 33.14
CA ARG A 528 -29.93 -20.45 32.66
C ARG A 528 -31.18 -19.66 32.28
N GLN A 529 -31.55 -18.66 33.08
CA GLN A 529 -32.77 -17.88 32.86
C GLN A 529 -32.56 -16.74 31.86
N LEU A 530 -31.47 -15.98 31.97
CA LEU A 530 -31.22 -14.84 31.09
C LEU A 530 -30.85 -15.26 29.66
N ALA A 531 -30.12 -16.36 29.49
CA ALA A 531 -29.72 -16.84 28.16
C ALA A 531 -30.90 -17.34 27.31
N GLN A 532 -32.03 -17.66 27.93
CA GLN A 532 -33.26 -18.08 27.22
C GLN A 532 -34.13 -16.89 26.79
N LEU A 533 -33.81 -15.67 27.25
CA LEU A 533 -34.63 -14.50 26.94
C LEU A 533 -34.40 -14.04 25.49
N PRO A 534 -35.47 -13.72 24.75
CA PRO A 534 -35.31 -13.02 23.47
C PRO A 534 -34.70 -11.64 23.68
N SER A 535 -33.98 -11.11 22.68
CA SER A 535 -33.26 -9.83 22.79
C SER A 535 -34.14 -8.65 23.23
N ARG A 536 -35.44 -8.68 22.91
CA ARG A 536 -36.41 -7.68 23.37
C ARG A 536 -36.68 -7.76 24.87
N ALA A 537 -36.84 -8.96 25.42
CA ALA A 537 -37.10 -9.17 26.84
C ALA A 537 -35.84 -8.87 27.68
N LEU A 538 -34.65 -9.19 27.16
CA LEU A 538 -33.38 -8.87 27.82
C LEU A 538 -33.15 -7.36 27.98
N LYS A 539 -33.69 -6.55 27.07
CA LYS A 539 -33.67 -5.07 27.15
C LYS A 539 -34.78 -4.50 28.04
N GLY A 540 -35.72 -5.33 28.47
CA GLY A 540 -36.83 -4.94 29.37
C GLY A 540 -36.39 -4.84 30.83
N VAL A 541 -37.36 -4.59 31.72
CA VAL A 541 -37.10 -4.56 33.17
C VAL A 541 -36.93 -5.99 33.68
N ILE A 542 -35.76 -6.31 34.21
CA ILE A 542 -35.49 -7.60 34.87
C ILE A 542 -35.64 -7.41 36.38
N ARG A 543 -36.54 -8.18 36.98
CA ARG A 543 -36.72 -8.28 38.42
C ARG A 543 -36.04 -9.54 38.91
N VAL A 544 -35.37 -9.46 40.05
CA VAL A 544 -34.67 -10.60 40.65
C VAL A 544 -35.33 -10.97 41.96
N LYS A 545 -35.48 -12.28 42.19
CA LYS A 545 -35.92 -12.86 43.44
C LYS A 545 -34.82 -13.79 43.95
N PHE A 546 -34.26 -13.48 45.12
CA PHE A 546 -33.24 -14.33 45.73
C PHE A 546 -33.84 -15.45 46.57
N ILE A 547 -33.21 -16.61 46.51
CA ILE A 547 -33.44 -17.74 47.40
C ILE A 547 -32.18 -17.92 48.25
N ASN A 548 -32.35 -17.87 49.57
CA ASN A 548 -31.25 -18.02 50.53
C ASN A 548 -30.75 -19.47 50.62
N GLU A 549 -29.72 -19.70 51.45
CA GLU A 549 -29.12 -21.03 51.66
C GLU A 549 -30.10 -22.06 52.25
N MET A 550 -31.14 -21.61 52.96
CA MET A 550 -32.18 -22.45 53.53
C MET A 550 -33.31 -22.77 52.53
N GLY A 551 -33.20 -22.31 51.28
CA GLY A 551 -34.22 -22.51 50.25
C GLY A 551 -35.45 -21.62 50.39
N LEU A 552 -35.38 -20.58 51.22
CA LEU A 552 -36.48 -19.64 51.46
C LEU A 552 -36.32 -18.37 50.63
N ASP A 553 -37.45 -17.80 50.25
CA ASP A 553 -37.51 -16.50 49.57
C ASP A 553 -36.92 -15.40 50.46
N GLU A 554 -35.92 -14.68 49.95
CA GLU A 554 -35.43 -13.48 50.62
C GLU A 554 -36.42 -12.32 50.39
N ALA A 555 -36.88 -11.70 51.48
CA ALA A 555 -37.75 -10.54 51.39
C ALA A 555 -36.97 -9.34 50.81
N GLY A 556 -37.24 -8.99 49.56
CA GLY A 556 -36.65 -7.81 48.93
C GLY A 556 -37.22 -6.53 49.52
N ILE A 557 -36.38 -5.74 50.20
CA ILE A 557 -36.77 -4.46 50.83
C ILE A 557 -36.83 -3.31 49.80
N ASP A 558 -36.05 -3.40 48.72
CA ASP A 558 -35.93 -2.36 47.68
C ASP A 558 -35.93 -2.98 46.27
N GLN A 559 -36.98 -2.77 45.48
CA GLN A 559 -37.11 -3.43 44.16
C GLN A 559 -36.01 -3.03 43.16
N ASP A 560 -35.43 -1.84 43.28
CA ASP A 560 -34.39 -1.37 42.35
C ASP A 560 -32.98 -1.84 42.78
N GLY A 561 -32.76 -2.10 44.07
CA GLY A 561 -31.49 -2.56 44.61
C GLY A 561 -31.15 -4.02 44.29
N VAL A 562 -32.16 -4.89 44.24
CA VAL A 562 -31.95 -6.35 44.12
C VAL A 562 -31.34 -6.75 42.76
N PHE A 563 -31.70 -6.08 41.67
CA PHE A 563 -31.07 -6.35 40.36
C PHE A 563 -29.60 -5.91 40.34
N LYS A 564 -29.29 -4.76 40.96
CA LYS A 564 -27.91 -4.27 41.06
C LYS A 564 -27.05 -5.23 41.87
N GLU A 565 -27.55 -5.70 43.00
CA GLU A 565 -26.88 -6.70 43.85
C GLU A 565 -26.61 -8.00 43.07
N PHE A 566 -27.62 -8.53 42.37
CA PHE A 566 -27.46 -9.70 41.51
C PHE A 566 -26.36 -9.51 40.47
N LEU A 567 -26.31 -8.35 39.82
CA LEU A 567 -25.31 -8.05 38.80
C LEU A 567 -23.89 -7.96 39.41
N GLU A 568 -23.73 -7.28 40.53
CA GLU A 568 -22.44 -7.13 41.22
C GLU A 568 -21.90 -8.49 41.72
N GLU A 569 -22.73 -9.30 42.37
CA GLU A 569 -22.34 -10.65 42.84
C GLU A 569 -22.03 -11.60 41.68
N THR A 570 -22.81 -11.54 40.60
CA THR A 570 -22.58 -12.36 39.41
C THR A 570 -21.25 -11.99 38.76
N ILE A 571 -20.98 -10.69 38.55
CA ILE A 571 -19.73 -10.23 37.95
C ILE A 571 -18.52 -10.63 38.81
N SER A 572 -18.63 -10.48 40.14
CA SER A 572 -17.58 -10.87 41.07
C SER A 572 -17.23 -12.36 40.95
N ARG A 573 -18.24 -13.24 40.92
CA ARG A 573 -18.02 -14.69 40.76
C ARG A 573 -17.53 -15.06 39.36
N VAL A 574 -18.07 -14.45 38.30
CA VAL A 574 -17.69 -14.77 36.91
C VAL A 574 -16.20 -14.47 36.64
N PHE A 575 -15.63 -13.47 37.28
CA PHE A 575 -14.20 -13.17 37.20
C PHE A 575 -13.31 -13.98 38.15
N ASP A 576 -13.88 -14.90 38.94
CA ASP A 576 -13.09 -15.84 39.73
C ASP A 576 -12.27 -16.75 38.80
N PRO A 577 -10.92 -16.76 38.89
CA PRO A 577 -10.06 -17.63 38.09
C PRO A 577 -10.43 -19.12 38.19
N HIS A 578 -11.01 -19.56 39.30
CA HIS A 578 -11.41 -20.96 39.49
C HIS A 578 -12.51 -21.41 38.52
N LEU A 579 -13.32 -20.48 38.00
CA LEU A 579 -14.32 -20.79 36.98
C LEU A 579 -13.71 -20.96 35.58
N ASN A 580 -12.43 -20.63 35.38
CA ASN A 580 -11.71 -20.71 34.10
C ASN A 580 -12.41 -19.98 32.93
N LEU A 581 -13.28 -19.01 33.24
CA LEU A 581 -13.97 -18.17 32.24
C LEU A 581 -13.07 -17.02 31.78
N PHE A 582 -12.25 -16.49 32.67
CA PHE A 582 -11.35 -15.37 32.43
C PHE A 582 -9.98 -15.60 33.08
N LYS A 583 -8.93 -14.97 32.53
CA LYS A 583 -7.59 -14.93 33.11
C LYS A 583 -7.00 -13.52 32.97
N VAL A 584 -6.14 -13.14 33.91
CA VAL A 584 -5.30 -11.94 33.76
C VAL A 584 -4.14 -12.32 32.85
N SER A 585 -4.03 -11.64 31.70
CA SER A 585 -2.98 -11.84 30.70
C SER A 585 -1.80 -10.92 30.92
#